data_AF-A0A0L8I8F8-F1
#
_entry.id   AF-A0A0L8I8F8-F1
#
_cell.length_a   1.000
_cell.length_b   1.000
_cell.length_c   1.000
_cell.angle_alpha   90.00
_cell.angle_beta   90.00
_cell.angle_gamma   90.00
#
_symmetry.space_group_name_H-M   'P 1'
#
loop_
_entity.id
_entity.type
_entity.pdbx_description
1 polymer ?
#
loop_
_entity_poly.entity_id
_entity_poly.type
_entity_poly.pdbx_seq_one_letter_code
_entity_poly.pdbx_strand_id
1 'polypeptide(L)'
;YSRAVLVLNECARQQPKNPALLLQAARICIEYLYQYNEGIDFAERAIAIEGDHPLRSRIYVMMGVGYSMKANDMKMQEERQKQNRNAMNAFY
;
A
#
# COMPACT_ATOMS: atom_id res chain seq x y z
N TYR A 1 16.71 -0.42 -5.25
CA TYR A 1 15.68 -0.15 -4.22
C TYR A 1 15.48 -1.29 -3.21
N SER A 2 15.97 -2.51 -3.45
CA SER A 2 15.88 -3.65 -2.49
C SER A 2 16.45 -3.36 -1.09
N ARG A 3 17.59 -2.66 -0.99
CA ARG A 3 18.15 -2.24 0.32
C ARG A 3 17.26 -1.27 1.08
N ALA A 4 16.53 -0.39 0.38
CA ALA A 4 15.63 0.58 1.01
C ALA A 4 14.43 -0.12 1.66
N VAL A 5 13.91 -1.18 1.04
CA VAL A 5 12.83 -2.00 1.61
C VAL A 5 13.30 -2.85 2.78
N LEU A 6 14.52 -3.39 2.75
CA LEU A 6 15.07 -4.07 3.93
C LEU A 6 15.19 -3.12 5.13
N VAL A 7 15.68 -1.90 4.90
CA VAL A 7 15.77 -0.88 5.95
C VAL A 7 14.36 -0.49 6.43
N LEU A 8 13.41 -0.27 5.53
CA LEU A 8 12.03 0.07 5.90
C LEU A 8 11.32 -1.08 6.61
N ASN A 9 11.59 -2.33 6.27
CA ASN A 9 11.07 -3.51 6.97
C ASN A 9 11.60 -3.59 8.39
N GLU A 10 12.91 -3.40 8.58
CA GLU A 10 13.50 -3.36 9.91
C GLU A 10 12.99 -2.16 10.72
N CYS A 11 12.83 -0.99 10.10
CA CYS A 11 12.27 0.17 10.78
C CYS A 11 10.77 0.00 11.10
N ALA A 12 9.99 -0.65 10.23
CA ALA A 12 8.59 -0.99 10.50
C ALA A 12 8.48 -2.05 11.60
N ARG A 13 9.46 -2.95 11.73
CA ARG A 13 9.55 -3.89 12.85
C ARG A 13 9.85 -3.18 14.16
N GLN A 14 10.71 -2.17 14.14
CA GLN A 14 11.07 -1.37 15.33
C GLN A 14 9.99 -0.34 15.71
N GLN A 15 9.26 0.21 14.74
CA GLN A 15 8.21 1.20 14.93
C GLN A 15 6.95 0.85 14.11
N PRO A 16 6.23 -0.22 14.50
CA PRO A 16 5.09 -0.72 13.72
C PRO A 16 3.87 0.21 13.68
N LYS A 17 3.86 1.25 14.51
CA LYS A 17 2.76 2.22 14.64
C LYS A 17 3.08 3.60 14.06
N ASN A 18 4.09 3.73 13.20
CA ASN A 18 4.41 5.00 12.55
C ASN A 18 3.77 5.06 11.14
N PRO A 19 2.66 5.80 10.93
CA PRO A 19 1.96 5.84 9.64
C PRO A 19 2.82 6.40 8.51
N ALA A 20 3.73 7.33 8.81
CA ALA A 20 4.62 7.90 7.80
C ALA A 20 5.60 6.86 7.26
N LEU A 21 6.15 6.02 8.15
CA LEU A 21 7.08 4.97 7.76
C LEU A 21 6.40 3.88 6.93
N LEU A 22 5.21 3.46 7.34
CA LEU A 22 4.40 2.48 6.60
C LEU A 22 3.98 3.03 5.24
N LEU A 23 3.61 4.32 5.14
CA LEU A 23 3.31 4.95 3.85
C LEU A 23 4.53 4.97 2.92
N GLN A 24 5.73 5.24 3.44
CA GLN A 24 6.95 5.17 2.62
C GLN A 24 7.24 3.74 2.16
N ALA A 25 7.06 2.73 3.03
CA ALA A 25 7.20 1.33 2.66
C ALA A 25 6.21 0.94 1.54
N ALA A 26 4.93 1.29 1.70
CA ALA A 26 3.89 1.05 0.70
C ALA A 26 4.28 1.65 -0.66
N ARG A 27 4.72 2.92 -0.65
CA ARG A 27 5.12 3.64 -1.84
C ARG A 27 6.33 3.02 -2.54
N ILE A 28 7.37 2.62 -1.80
CA ILE A 28 8.54 1.97 -2.42
C ILE A 28 8.15 0.63 -3.06
N CYS A 29 7.33 -0.17 -2.37
CA CYS A 29 6.85 -1.45 -2.90
C CYS A 29 6.04 -1.26 -4.19
N ILE A 30 5.09 -0.32 -4.20
CA ILE A 30 4.18 -0.10 -5.35
C ILE A 30 4.89 0.60 -6.51
N GLU A 31 5.58 1.72 -6.26
CA GLU A 31 6.11 2.58 -7.32
C GLU A 31 7.45 2.09 -7.91
N TYR A 32 8.30 1.45 -7.10
CA TYR A 32 9.70 1.16 -7.50
C TYR A 32 10.04 -0.31 -7.58
N LEU A 33 9.31 -1.18 -6.87
CA LEU A 33 9.59 -2.62 -6.84
C LEU A 33 8.52 -3.47 -7.53
N TYR A 34 7.40 -2.88 -7.92
CA TYR A 34 6.24 -3.58 -8.49
C TYR A 34 5.72 -4.71 -7.56
N GLN A 35 5.97 -4.56 -6.27
CA GLN A 35 5.58 -5.45 -5.18
C GLN A 35 4.23 -5.01 -4.60
N TYR A 36 3.17 -5.10 -5.42
CA TYR A 36 1.89 -4.47 -5.05
C TYR A 36 1.24 -5.10 -3.82
N ASN A 37 1.36 -6.43 -3.65
CA ASN A 37 0.77 -7.11 -2.49
C ASN A 37 1.40 -6.63 -1.18
N GLU A 38 2.74 -6.56 -1.12
CA GLU A 38 3.45 -6.06 0.06
C GLU A 38 3.15 -4.58 0.28
N GLY A 39 3.04 -3.78 -0.79
CA GLY A 39 2.69 -2.37 -0.66
C GLY A 39 1.28 -2.12 -0.14
N ILE A 40 0.31 -2.95 -0.55
CA ILE A 40 -1.07 -2.92 -0.04
C ILE A 40 -1.09 -3.32 1.44
N ASP A 41 -0.36 -4.36 1.85
CA ASP A 41 -0.25 -4.76 3.27
C ASP A 41 0.27 -3.61 4.16
N PHE A 42 1.31 -2.90 3.72
CA PHE A 42 1.79 -1.72 4.45
C PHE A 42 0.74 -0.61 4.55
N ALA A 43 -0.03 -0.37 3.49
CA ALA A 43 -1.10 0.63 3.50
C ALA A 43 -2.25 0.23 4.42
N GLU A 44 -2.67 -1.04 4.41
CA GLU A 44 -3.72 -1.58 5.29
C GLU A 44 -3.30 -1.48 6.77
N ARG A 45 -2.06 -1.85 7.08
CA ARG A 45 -1.48 -1.68 8.43
C ARG A 45 -1.44 -0.23 8.86
N ALA A 46 -1.17 0.70 7.95
CA ALA A 46 -1.15 2.13 8.27
C ALA A 46 -2.54 2.71 8.50
N ILE A 47 -3.58 2.20 7.83
CA ILE A 47 -4.99 2.57 8.06
C ILE A 47 -5.50 2.03 9.40
N ALA A 48 -5.04 0.83 9.78
CA ALA A 48 -5.41 0.15 11.03
C ALA A 48 -4.84 0.85 12.28
N ILE A 49 -3.91 1.80 12.13
CA ILE A 49 -3.46 2.64 13.25
C ILE A 49 -4.63 3.56 13.64
N GLU A 50 -5.04 3.47 14.90
CA GLU A 50 -6.12 4.30 15.45
C GLU A 50 -5.73 5.79 15.51
N GLY A 51 -6.72 6.66 15.36
CA GLY A 51 -6.57 8.11 15.40
C GLY A 51 -6.64 8.76 14.02
N ASP A 52 -7.07 10.02 13.99
CA ASP A 52 -6.98 10.82 12.78
C ASP A 52 -5.52 11.24 12.56
N HIS A 53 -5.00 10.98 11.37
CA HIS A 53 -3.63 11.31 11.01
C HIS A 53 -3.65 12.03 9.66
N PRO A 54 -2.90 13.14 9.48
CA PRO A 54 -2.90 13.91 8.23
C PRO A 54 -2.53 13.12 6.97
N LEU A 55 -1.87 11.96 7.14
CA LEU A 55 -1.50 11.06 6.06
C LEU A 55 -2.58 10.04 5.69
N ARG A 56 -3.68 9.93 6.45
CA ARG A 56 -4.72 8.91 6.24
C ARG A 56 -5.27 8.93 4.82
N SER A 57 -5.58 10.11 4.29
CA SER A 57 -6.00 10.28 2.89
C SER A 57 -4.95 9.80 1.89
N ARG A 58 -3.67 10.09 2.13
CA ARG A 58 -2.55 9.63 1.28
C ARG A 58 -2.37 8.12 1.33
N ILE A 59 -2.63 7.50 2.48
CA ILE A 59 -2.56 6.04 2.64
C ILE A 59 -3.68 5.37 1.84
N TYR A 60 -4.91 5.88 1.93
CA TYR A 60 -6.05 5.41 1.12
C TYR A 60 -5.76 5.52 -0.38
N VAL A 61 -5.22 6.67 -0.82
CA VAL A 61 -4.79 6.86 -2.21
C VAL A 61 -3.73 5.84 -2.62
N MET A 62 -2.71 5.61 -1.79
CA MET A 62 -1.66 4.64 -2.09
C MET A 62 -2.22 3.21 -2.18
N MET A 63 -3.16 2.85 -1.31
CA MET A 63 -3.84 1.56 -1.34
C MET A 63 -4.66 1.39 -2.63
N GLY A 64 -5.40 2.42 -3.04
CA GLY A 64 -6.14 2.42 -4.30
C GLY A 64 -5.24 2.28 -5.53
N VAL A 65 -4.12 3.00 -5.56
CA VAL A 65 -3.09 2.85 -6.61
C VAL A 65 -2.54 1.43 -6.64
N GLY A 66 -2.22 0.84 -5.47
CA GLY A 66 -1.77 -0.56 -5.38
C GLY A 66 -2.77 -1.54 -5.99
N TYR A 67 -4.05 -1.38 -5.66
CA TYR A 67 -5.12 -2.20 -6.24
C TYR A 67 -5.28 -2.00 -7.76
N SER A 68 -5.19 -0.76 -8.26
CA SER A 68 -5.24 -0.48 -9.71
C SER A 68 -4.06 -1.08 -10.47
N MET A 69 -2.84 -0.98 -9.93
CA MET A 69 -1.65 -1.57 -10.55
C MET A 69 -1.75 -3.10 -10.58
N LYS A 70 -2.21 -3.70 -9.48
CA LYS A 70 -2.49 -5.14 -9.41
C LYS A 70 -3.57 -5.57 -10.41
N ALA A 71 -4.60 -4.76 -10.65
CA ALA A 71 -5.63 -5.04 -11.64
C ALA A 71 -5.08 -5.07 -13.07
N ASN A 72 -4.17 -4.15 -13.41
CA ASN A 72 -3.55 -4.07 -14.74
C ASN A 72 -2.74 -5.33 -15.07
N ASP A 73 -2.08 -5.92 -14.08
CA ASP A 73 -1.24 -7.11 -14.28
C ASP A 73 -2.04 -8.43 -14.31
N MET A 74 -3.33 -8.40 -13.99
CA MET A 74 -4.20 -9.58 -14.04
C MET A 74 -4.66 -9.89 -15.46
N LYS A 75 -4.51 -11.16 -15.85
CA LYS A 75 -4.98 -11.68 -17.15
C LYS A 75 -6.47 -11.99 -17.17
N MET A 76 -7.03 -12.42 -16.04
CA MET A 76 -8.44 -12.80 -15.94
C MET A 76 -9.31 -11.57 -15.67
N GLN A 77 -10.33 -11.38 -16.51
CA GLN A 77 -11.20 -10.19 -16.46
C GLN A 77 -11.96 -10.08 -15.12
N GLU A 78 -12.40 -11.19 -14.55
CA GLU A 78 -13.12 -11.20 -13.27
C GLU A 78 -12.24 -10.73 -12.12
N GLU A 79 -11.00 -11.22 -12.03
CA GLU A 79 -10.03 -10.81 -11.01
C GLU A 79 -9.67 -9.33 -11.17
N ARG A 80 -9.45 -8.86 -12.41
CA ARG A 80 -9.21 -7.45 -12.72
C ARG A 80 -10.37 -6.57 -12.24
N GLN A 81 -11.62 -6.95 -12.50
CA GLN A 81 -12.79 -6.21 -12.04
C GLN A 81 -12.91 -6.20 -10.51
N LYS A 82 -12.52 -7.29 -9.84
CA LYS A 82 -12.47 -7.33 -8.37
C LYS A 82 -11.45 -6.34 -7.82
N GLN A 83 -10.23 -6.31 -8.36
CA GLN A 83 -9.21 -5.35 -7.89
C GLN A 83 -9.58 -3.90 -8.23
N ASN A 84 -10.19 -3.63 -9.38
CA ASN A 84 -10.68 -2.28 -9.70
C ASN A 84 -11.78 -1.81 -8.73
N ARG A 85 -12.68 -2.70 -8.30
CA ARG A 85 -13.67 -2.37 -7.25
C ARG A 85 -13.00 -2.05 -5.92
N ASN A 86 -12.00 -2.84 -5.52
CA ASN A 86 -11.23 -2.55 -4.31
C ASN A 86 -10.51 -1.19 -4.41
N ALA A 87 -9.95 -0.85 -5.57
CA ALA A 87 -9.32 0.45 -5.79
C ALA A 87 -10.32 1.61 -5.62
N MET A 88 -11.52 1.50 -6.22
CA MET A 88 -12.56 2.52 -6.08
C MET A 88 -13.00 2.68 -4.63
N ASN A 89 -13.19 1.58 -3.90
CA ASN A 89 -13.54 1.61 -2.48
C ASN A 89 -12.43 2.19 -1.60
N ALA A 90 -11.16 2.08 -2.01
CA ALA A 90 -10.05 2.67 -1.28
C ALA A 90 -9.94 4.18 -1.49
N PHE A 91 -10.44 4.72 -2.60
CA PHE A 91 -10.44 6.16 -2.87
C PHE A 91 -11.60 6.93 -2.24
N TYR A 92 -12.64 6.23 -1.77
CA TYR A 92 -13.91 6.78 -1.27
C TYR A 92 -14.07 6.54 0.23
#